data_AF-G5B2X8-F1
#
_entry.id   AF-G5B2X8-F1
#
_cell.length_a   1.000
_cell.length_b   1.000
_cell.length_c   1.000
_cell.angle_alpha   90.00
_cell.angle_beta   90.00
_cell.angle_gamma   90.00
#
_symmetry.space_group_name_H-M   'P 1'
#
loop_
_entity.id
_entity.type
_entity.pdbx_description
1 polymer ?
#
loop_
_entity_poly.entity_id
_entity_poly.type
_entity_poly.pdbx_seq_one_letter_code
_entity_poly.pdbx_strand_id
1 'polypeptide(L)'
;MELVGEYVGRDGERRQLRVVCEASDDADPLQKLLSGVAQMKELIPKFFEPLVQREAKGRVTADPDETLEGNDEDDAEDENNIDKRTNPEGPSAKRPKPPSEP
;
A
#
# COMPACT_ATOMS: atom_id res chain seq x y z
N MET A 1 18.98 11.14 -12.33
CA MET A 1 18.11 10.43 -11.37
C MET A 1 16.68 10.52 -11.88
N GLU A 2 15.86 9.49 -11.67
CA GLU A 2 14.44 9.51 -12.05
C GLU A 2 13.54 9.06 -10.89
N LEU A 3 12.33 9.63 -10.82
CA LEU A 3 11.25 9.21 -9.96
C LEU A 3 10.20 8.51 -10.80
N VAL A 4 9.77 7.33 -10.36
CA VAL A 4 8.75 6.52 -11.04
C VAL A 4 7.65 6.21 -10.05
N GLY A 5 6.41 6.48 -10.43
CA GLY A 5 5.21 6.04 -9.73
C GLY A 5 4.42 5.10 -10.64
N GLU A 6 3.95 3.98 -10.11
CA GLU A 6 3.09 3.05 -10.83
C GLU A 6 1.74 2.97 -10.14
N TYR A 7 0.67 3.07 -10.94
CA TYR A 7 -0.70 2.87 -10.51
C TYR A 7 -1.27 1.67 -11.26
N VAL A 8 -1.85 0.74 -10.52
CA VAL A 8 -2.61 -0.39 -11.06
C VAL A 8 -4.08 -0.12 -10.80
N GLY A 9 -4.85 0.10 -11.87
CA GLY A 9 -6.27 0.38 -11.76
C GLY A 9 -7.10 -0.86 -11.42
N ARG A 10 -8.37 -0.65 -11.07
CA ARG A 10 -9.34 -1.75 -10.88
C ARG A 10 -9.60 -2.53 -12.17
N ASP A 11 -9.35 -1.91 -13.32
CA ASP A 11 -9.32 -2.52 -14.64
C ASP A 11 -8.11 -3.44 -14.87
N GLY A 12 -7.16 -3.50 -13.92
CA GLY A 12 -5.89 -4.23 -14.04
C GLY A 12 -4.85 -3.49 -14.89
N GLU A 13 -5.20 -2.33 -15.47
CA GLU A 13 -4.29 -1.57 -16.32
C GLU A 13 -3.21 -0.89 -15.48
N ARG A 14 -1.96 -1.10 -15.87
CA ARG A 14 -0.80 -0.45 -15.26
C ARG A 14 -0.51 0.86 -15.96
N ARG A 15 -0.38 1.92 -15.18
CA ARG A 15 -0.11 3.27 -15.68
C ARG A 15 1.05 3.84 -14.88
N GLN A 16 2.05 4.36 -15.58
CA GLN A 16 3.26 4.89 -14.95
C GLN A 16 3.35 6.41 -15.11
N LEU A 17 3.82 7.05 -14.06
CA LEU A 17 4.21 8.45 -14.04
C LEU A 17 5.72 8.51 -13.81
N ARG A 18 6.44 9.24 -14.66
CA ARG A 18 7.91 9.35 -14.61
C ARG A 18 8.31 10.80 -14.59
N VAL A 19 9.24 11.14 -13.72
CA VAL A 19 9.83 12.48 -13.61
C VAL A 19 11.34 12.32 -13.61
N VAL A 20 12.00 12.94 -14.57
CA VAL A 20 13.45 13.10 -14.54
C VAL A 20 13.77 14.20 -13.54
N CYS A 21 14.63 13.92 -12.56
CA CYS A 21 15.07 14.91 -11.59
C CYS A 21 16.06 15.89 -12.24
N GLU A 22 15.53 16.83 -13.02
CA GLU A 22 16.30 17.87 -13.69
C GLU A 22 16.63 19.01 -12.72
N ALA A 23 17.90 19.40 -12.71
CA ALA A 23 18.40 20.67 -12.19
C ALA A 23 19.70 21.02 -12.93
N SER A 24 20.33 22.15 -12.59
CA SER A 24 21.65 22.48 -13.13
C SER A 24 22.65 21.33 -12.91
N ASP A 25 23.58 21.15 -13.85
CA ASP A 25 24.55 20.05 -13.78
C ASP A 25 25.34 20.05 -12.45
N ASP A 26 25.65 21.24 -11.92
CA ASP A 26 26.34 21.44 -10.64
C ASP A 26 25.46 21.32 -9.38
N ALA A 27 24.14 21.17 -9.51
CA ALA A 27 23.27 21.08 -8.34
C ALA A 27 23.49 19.78 -7.56
N ASP A 28 23.48 19.91 -6.24
CA ASP A 28 23.55 18.80 -5.29
C ASP A 28 22.46 17.75 -5.60
N PRO A 29 22.76 16.44 -5.49
CA PRO A 29 21.80 15.38 -5.79
C PRO A 29 20.49 15.47 -5.00
N LEU A 30 20.51 15.97 -3.76
CA LEU A 30 19.31 16.14 -2.95
C LEU A 30 18.44 17.28 -3.48
N GLN A 31 19.04 18.36 -3.99
CA GLN A 31 18.29 19.46 -4.64
C GLN A 31 17.62 18.99 -5.94
N LYS A 32 18.33 18.19 -6.75
CA LYS A 32 17.75 17.53 -7.93
C LYS A 32 16.55 16.67 -7.55
N LEU A 33 16.67 15.89 -6.47
CA LEU A 33 15.57 15.06 -5.96
C LEU A 33 14.38 15.89 -5.46
N LEU A 34 14.62 16.94 -4.68
CA LEU A 34 13.56 17.83 -4.17
C LEU A 34 12.76 18.47 -5.31
N SER A 35 13.45 18.95 -6.36
CA SER A 35 12.81 19.46 -7.59
C SER A 35 11.94 18.38 -8.23
N GLY A 36 12.46 17.17 -8.40
CA GLY A 36 11.70 16.04 -8.96
C GLY A 36 10.47 15.67 -8.13
N VAL A 37 10.58 15.67 -6.80
CA VAL A 37 9.45 15.37 -5.89
C VAL A 37 8.38 16.44 -5.99
N ALA A 38 8.76 17.72 -6.07
CA ALA A 38 7.82 18.81 -6.27
C ALA A 38 7.05 18.66 -7.59
N GLN A 39 7.75 18.37 -8.69
CA GLN A 39 7.13 18.10 -9.99
C GLN A 39 6.20 16.89 -9.96
N MET A 40 6.63 15.78 -9.34
CA MET A 40 5.81 14.58 -9.21
C MET A 40 4.50 14.87 -8.45
N LYS A 41 4.57 15.67 -7.38
CA LYS A 41 3.40 16.09 -6.60
C LYS A 41 2.39 16.89 -7.43
N GLU A 42 2.83 17.68 -8.40
CA GLU A 42 1.95 18.43 -9.31
C GLU A 42 1.35 17.56 -10.43
N LEU A 43 2.07 16.51 -10.84
CA LEU A 43 1.64 15.61 -11.91
C LEU A 43 0.65 14.54 -11.44
N ILE A 44 0.77 14.06 -10.19
CA ILE A 44 -0.15 13.10 -9.58
C ILE A 44 -1.62 13.51 -9.73
N PRO A 45 -2.07 14.72 -9.31
CA PRO A 45 -3.48 15.09 -9.43
C PRO A 45 -3.94 15.15 -10.90
N LYS A 46 -3.11 15.65 -11.82
CA LYS A 46 -3.41 15.68 -13.26
C LYS A 46 -3.54 14.28 -13.86
N PHE A 47 -2.75 13.33 -13.36
CA PHE A 47 -2.80 11.94 -13.74
C PHE A 47 -4.12 11.28 -13.29
N PHE A 48 -4.62 11.62 -12.10
CA PHE A 48 -5.86 11.07 -11.55
C PHE A 48 -7.13 11.81 -11.99
N GLU A 49 -7.05 13.05 -12.44
CA GLU A 49 -8.21 13.85 -12.82
C GLU A 49 -9.12 13.14 -13.87
N PRO A 50 -8.61 12.58 -14.99
CA PRO A 50 -9.44 11.83 -15.92
C PRO A 50 -9.98 10.50 -15.35
N LEU A 51 -9.24 9.88 -14.42
CA LEU A 51 -9.63 8.61 -13.79
C LEU A 51 -10.85 8.82 -12.88
N VAL A 52 -10.82 9.85 -12.05
CA VAL A 52 -11.91 10.21 -11.14
C VAL A 52 -13.17 10.60 -11.93
N GLN A 53 -13.04 11.32 -13.04
CA GLN A 53 -14.18 11.66 -13.90
C GLN A 53 -14.83 10.41 -14.53
N ARG A 54 -14.01 9.43 -14.96
CA ARG A 54 -14.53 8.18 -15.53
C ARG A 54 -15.27 7.35 -14.49
N GLU A 55 -14.75 7.26 -13.27
CA GLU A 55 -15.42 6.55 -12.17
C GLU A 55 -16.73 7.23 -11.75
N ALA A 56 -16.75 8.56 -11.66
CA ALA A 56 -17.96 9.32 -11.37
C ALA A 56 -19.05 9.07 -12.43
N LYS A 57 -18.68 9.02 -13.71
CA LYS A 57 -19.62 8.74 -14.80
C LYS A 57 -20.09 7.28 -14.80
N GLY A 58 -19.19 6.33 -14.54
CA GLY A 58 -19.53 4.90 -14.46
C GLY A 58 -20.52 4.59 -13.33
N ARG A 59 -20.46 5.34 -12.22
CA ARG A 59 -21.41 5.23 -11.11
C ARG A 59 -22.80 5.81 -11.42
N VAL A 60 -22.89 6.81 -12.30
CA VAL A 60 -24.18 7.38 -12.74
C VAL A 60 -24.88 6.47 -13.76
N THR A 61 -24.12 5.62 -14.47
CA THR A 61 -24.68 4.61 -15.39
C THR A 61 -24.95 3.25 -14.74
N ALA A 62 -24.57 3.07 -13.47
CA ALA A 62 -25.07 1.95 -12.68
C ALA A 62 -26.53 2.26 -12.33
N ASP A 63 -27.42 1.50 -12.96
CA ASP A 63 -28.87 1.63 -12.88
C ASP A 63 -29.36 1.65 -11.41
N PRO A 64 -30.31 2.52 -11.02
CA PRO A 64 -30.92 2.51 -9.69
C PRO A 64 -31.91 1.33 -9.48
N ASP A 65 -32.10 0.46 -10.47
CA ASP A 65 -32.97 -0.73 -10.38
C ASP A 65 -32.23 -2.01 -9.95
N GLU A 66 -31.32 -1.93 -8.96
CA GLU A 66 -31.06 -3.10 -8.10
C GLU A 66 -31.85 -2.90 -6.81
N THR A 67 -33.06 -3.46 -6.88
CA THR A 67 -34.08 -3.50 -5.86
C THR A 67 -33.56 -4.07 -4.54
N LEU A 68 -33.95 -3.38 -3.47
CA LEU A 68 -33.84 -3.81 -2.09
C LEU A 68 -34.53 -5.15 -1.89
N GLU A 69 -33.79 -6.22 -1.58
CA GLU A 69 -34.35 -7.38 -0.87
C GLU A 69 -33.23 -8.15 -0.15
N GLY A 70 -33.36 -8.33 1.16
CA GLY A 70 -32.60 -9.33 1.90
C GLY A 70 -31.72 -8.82 3.03
N ASN A 71 -32.35 -8.23 4.04
CA ASN A 71 -31.89 -8.28 5.43
C ASN A 71 -31.33 -9.67 5.80
N ASP A 72 -30.08 -9.76 6.20
CA ASP A 72 -29.72 -10.54 7.39
C ASP A 72 -28.44 -10.00 8.02
N GLU A 73 -28.63 -9.38 9.18
CA GLU A 73 -27.59 -9.18 10.17
C GLU A 73 -27.23 -10.56 10.71
N ASP A 74 -26.10 -11.13 10.30
CA ASP A 74 -25.45 -12.18 11.08
C ASP A 74 -24.06 -11.70 11.48
N ASP A 75 -24.10 -10.98 12.60
CA ASP A 75 -23.01 -10.78 13.53
C ASP A 75 -22.51 -12.16 14.02
N ALA A 76 -21.36 -12.58 13.50
CA ALA A 76 -20.58 -13.64 14.09
C ALA A 76 -19.13 -13.18 14.14
N GLU A 77 -18.83 -12.36 15.16
CA GLU A 77 -17.53 -12.31 15.81
C GLU A 77 -17.11 -13.75 16.18
N ASP A 78 -16.35 -14.42 15.30
CA ASP A 78 -15.66 -15.67 15.64
C ASP A 78 -14.49 -15.32 16.57
N GLU A 79 -14.82 -15.19 17.85
CA GLU A 79 -13.90 -15.16 18.97
C GLU A 79 -13.03 -16.42 18.95
N ASN A 80 -11.88 -16.37 18.28
CA ASN A 80 -10.86 -17.41 18.42
C ASN A 80 -10.13 -17.23 19.76
N ASN A 81 -10.85 -17.55 20.83
CA ASN A 81 -10.33 -17.77 22.16
C ASN A 81 -9.55 -19.10 22.16
N ILE A 82 -8.28 -19.03 21.74
CA ILE A 82 -7.30 -20.07 22.07
C ILE A 82 -6.89 -19.92 23.54
N ASP A 83 -7.81 -20.33 24.41
CA ASP A 83 -7.57 -20.54 25.82
C ASP A 83 -6.58 -21.70 26.01
N LYS A 84 -5.37 -21.33 26.42
CA LYS A 84 -4.55 -21.99 27.44
C LYS A 84 -4.67 -23.53 27.50
N ARG A 85 -3.84 -24.22 26.74
CA ARG A 85 -3.22 -25.47 27.24
C ARG A 85 -1.94 -25.15 27.97
N THR A 86 -2.10 -25.06 29.28
CA THR A 86 -1.12 -25.33 30.32
C THR A 86 -0.11 -26.42 29.90
N ASN A 87 1.18 -26.10 30.02
CA ASN A 87 2.33 -27.00 29.89
C ASN A 87 2.10 -28.38 30.54
N PRO A 88 2.77 -29.40 30.01
CA PRO A 88 3.62 -30.24 30.84
C PRO A 88 5.09 -30.01 30.49
N GLU A 89 5.87 -29.70 31.53
CA GLU A 89 7.33 -29.68 31.55
C GLU A 89 8.01 -30.85 30.83
N GLY A 90 9.12 -30.54 30.14
CA GLY A 90 10.26 -31.46 30.03
C GLY A 90 11.17 -31.21 28.81
N PRO A 91 12.49 -31.45 28.90
CA PRO A 91 13.44 -31.03 29.94
C PRO A 91 14.38 -29.92 29.42
N SER A 92 14.90 -29.10 30.35
CA SER A 92 15.96 -28.14 30.06
C SER A 92 17.24 -28.82 29.54
N ALA A 93 17.59 -28.61 28.27
CA ALA A 93 18.89 -28.96 27.71
C ALA A 93 19.81 -27.73 27.65
N LYS A 94 20.50 -27.52 28.78
CA LYS A 94 21.81 -26.89 29.01
C LYS A 94 22.34 -25.90 27.95
N ARG A 95 22.36 -24.63 28.34
CA ARG A 95 23.18 -23.51 27.86
C ARG A 95 24.64 -23.93 27.53
N PRO A 96 25.22 -23.56 26.37
CA PRO A 96 26.65 -23.70 26.12
C PRO A 96 27.46 -22.81 27.08
N LYS A 97 28.54 -23.34 27.67
CA LYS A 97 29.52 -22.55 28.43
C LYS A 97 30.31 -21.65 27.47
N PRO A 98 30.60 -20.39 27.83
CA PRO A 98 31.57 -19.59 27.08
C PRO A 98 32.99 -20.14 27.32
N PRO A 99 33.90 -20.00 26.33
CA PRO A 99 35.28 -20.46 26.46
C PRO A 99 36.04 -19.61 27.50
N SER A 100 36.87 -20.28 28.29
CA SER A 100 37.88 -19.62 29.12
C SER A 100 39.18 -19.53 28.31
N GLU A 101 39.67 -18.32 28.11
CA GLU A 101 40.98 -18.02 27.51
C GLU A 101 42.10 -18.06 28.57
N PRO A 102 43.37 -18.18 28.15
CA PRO A 102 44.47 -18.82 28.91
C PRO A 102 45.03 -18.03 30.10
#